data_AF-M3VGG9-F1
#
_entry.id   AF-M3VGG9-F1
#
_cell.length_a   1.000
_cell.length_b   1.000
_cell.length_c   1.000
_cell.angle_alpha   90.00
_cell.angle_beta   90.00
_cell.angle_gamma   90.00
#
_symmetry.space_group_name_H-M   'P 1'
#
loop_
_entity.id
_entity.type
_entity.pdbx_description
1 polymer ?
#
loop_
_entity_poly.entity_id
_entity_poly.type
_entity_poly.pdbx_seq_one_letter_code
_entity_poly.pdbx_strand_id
1 'polypeptide(L)'
;MIDSDTFDPADTALVTLGSPLGGRIRTWDDQRPQTWTIVDPGLFDGLPGTGAILTDPIAQGRYRDAAVLDRENNLLCVETTTPVSRLGGVIAGHEHIALVPVPDPVRPSGDQAASLWVEFERILVTALEHAFERGELLIVSGPSADGPSVMLGAMTRHLRRALILSATPAPSAPMWPDARQGEEDRTSIVSDSCTDALREAAVRTTVALDSWEVEPLDAVITYVVPIEALAVELPWTAEDAA
;
A
#
# COMPACT_ATOMS: atom_id res chain seq x y z
N MET A 1 -30.14 3.78 -4.08
CA MET A 1 -29.79 2.54 -4.78
C MET A 1 -29.19 3.02 -6.09
N ILE A 2 -27.86 3.06 -6.17
CA ILE A 2 -27.18 3.43 -7.41
C ILE A 2 -27.25 2.18 -8.28
N ASP A 3 -27.78 2.34 -9.49
CA ASP A 3 -27.99 1.27 -10.44
C ASP A 3 -26.62 0.85 -10.99
N SER A 4 -26.27 -0.44 -10.87
CA SER A 4 -25.00 -0.98 -11.37
C SER A 4 -24.88 -0.87 -12.89
N ASP A 5 -25.98 -0.57 -13.59
CA ASP A 5 -26.03 -0.28 -15.03
C ASP A 5 -25.53 1.13 -15.41
N THR A 6 -25.03 1.94 -14.46
CA THR A 6 -24.59 3.33 -14.71
C THR A 6 -23.08 3.47 -14.95
N PHE A 7 -22.30 2.39 -14.87
CA PHE A 7 -20.86 2.46 -15.10
C PHE A 7 -20.55 2.66 -16.58
N ASP A 8 -20.06 3.83 -16.98
CA ASP A 8 -19.66 4.10 -18.37
C ASP A 8 -18.16 3.85 -18.56
N PRO A 9 -17.75 2.72 -19.19
CA PRO A 9 -16.35 2.43 -19.41
C PRO A 9 -15.64 3.48 -20.29
N ALA A 10 -16.37 4.30 -21.07
CA ALA A 10 -15.79 5.28 -21.97
C ALA A 10 -15.14 6.49 -21.26
N ASP A 11 -15.53 6.79 -20.01
CA ASP A 11 -14.98 7.92 -19.23
C ASP A 11 -14.41 7.47 -17.87
N THR A 12 -13.91 6.23 -17.84
CA THR A 12 -13.26 5.65 -16.67
C THR A 12 -11.74 5.82 -16.70
N ALA A 13 -11.14 5.84 -15.52
CA ALA A 13 -9.69 5.85 -15.36
C ALA A 13 -9.25 4.78 -14.36
N LEU A 14 -8.18 4.06 -14.69
CA LEU A 14 -7.45 3.29 -13.68
C LEU A 14 -6.79 4.27 -12.71
N VAL A 15 -7.01 4.06 -11.42
CA VAL A 15 -6.46 4.89 -10.35
C VAL A 15 -5.73 4.02 -9.33
N THR A 16 -4.60 4.52 -8.82
CA THR A 16 -3.98 3.96 -7.61
C THR A 16 -4.83 4.32 -6.40
N LEU A 17 -4.99 3.36 -5.48
CA LEU A 17 -5.76 3.50 -4.26
C LEU A 17 -4.88 3.76 -3.03
N GLY A 18 -5.33 4.69 -2.20
CA GLY A 18 -4.85 4.85 -0.84
C GLY A 18 -5.57 3.89 0.10
N SER A 19 -5.10 3.81 1.34
CA SER A 19 -5.86 3.08 2.36
C SER A 19 -7.17 3.82 2.69
N PRO A 20 -8.32 3.12 2.77
CA PRO A 20 -9.54 3.73 3.25
C PRO A 20 -9.44 3.97 4.77
N LEU A 21 -9.47 5.24 5.18
CA LEU A 21 -9.30 5.67 6.57
C LEU A 21 -10.39 6.67 6.94
N GLY A 22 -11.04 6.48 8.09
CA GLY A 22 -12.06 7.39 8.61
C GLY A 22 -13.25 7.60 7.66
N GLY A 23 -13.62 6.56 6.89
CA GLY A 23 -14.66 6.65 5.86
C GLY A 23 -14.26 7.46 4.62
N ARG A 24 -12.96 7.71 4.42
CA ARG A 24 -12.43 8.41 3.25
C ARG A 24 -11.39 7.56 2.55
N ILE A 25 -11.20 7.80 1.26
CA ILE A 25 -10.12 7.23 0.47
C ILE A 25 -9.51 8.31 -0.41
N ARG A 26 -8.22 8.18 -0.68
CA ARG A 26 -7.53 9.00 -1.67
C ARG A 26 -7.22 8.16 -2.89
N THR A 27 -7.45 8.73 -4.07
CA THR A 27 -7.09 8.13 -5.35
C THR A 27 -6.05 8.99 -6.03
N TRP A 28 -5.15 8.35 -6.78
CA TRP A 28 -4.18 9.03 -7.64
C TRP A 28 -4.31 8.54 -9.07
N ASP A 29 -4.38 9.49 -9.98
CA ASP A 29 -4.19 9.33 -11.41
C ASP A 29 -3.07 10.28 -11.86
N ASP A 30 -2.71 10.21 -13.15
CA ASP A 30 -1.72 11.10 -13.76
C ASP A 30 -2.06 12.61 -13.64
N GLN A 31 -3.29 12.96 -13.24
CA GLN A 31 -3.77 14.33 -13.23
C GLN A 31 -3.74 15.02 -11.86
N ARG A 32 -4.04 14.33 -10.73
CA ARG A 32 -3.85 14.82 -9.33
C ARG A 32 -4.37 13.83 -8.27
N PRO A 33 -3.94 13.95 -6.98
CA PRO A 33 -4.64 13.32 -5.87
C PRO A 33 -6.07 13.85 -5.71
N GLN A 34 -7.04 12.96 -5.49
CA GLN A 34 -8.43 13.32 -5.16
C GLN A 34 -8.87 12.57 -3.89
N THR A 35 -9.49 13.30 -2.95
CA THR A 35 -10.06 12.70 -1.73
C THR A 35 -11.56 12.50 -1.89
N TRP A 36 -12.04 11.36 -1.44
CA TRP A 36 -13.44 10.94 -1.52
C TRP A 36 -13.95 10.55 -0.15
N THR A 37 -15.22 10.85 0.13
CA THR A 37 -15.98 10.19 1.19
C THR A 37 -16.60 8.92 0.62
N ILE A 38 -16.44 7.81 1.33
CA ILE A 38 -17.02 6.52 0.96
C ILE A 38 -18.46 6.48 1.50
N VAL A 39 -19.45 6.26 0.63
CA VAL A 39 -20.87 6.27 1.03
C VAL A 39 -21.20 5.07 1.93
N ASP A 40 -20.68 3.89 1.60
CA ASP A 40 -20.79 2.67 2.39
C ASP A 40 -19.39 2.09 2.67
N PRO A 41 -18.75 2.50 3.78
CA PRO A 41 -17.41 2.03 4.14
C PRO A 41 -17.33 0.50 4.33
N GLY A 42 -18.45 -0.17 4.64
CA GLY A 42 -18.49 -1.61 4.86
C GLY A 42 -18.13 -2.42 3.62
N LEU A 43 -18.23 -1.82 2.42
CA LEU A 43 -17.81 -2.45 1.16
C LEU A 43 -16.29 -2.67 1.08
N PHE A 44 -15.50 -1.98 1.91
CA PHE A 44 -14.06 -2.23 2.04
C PHE A 44 -13.71 -3.19 3.18
N ASP A 45 -14.67 -3.70 3.95
CA ASP A 45 -14.37 -4.52 5.11
C ASP A 45 -13.60 -5.79 4.71
N GLY A 46 -12.38 -5.92 5.23
CA GLY A 46 -11.51 -7.08 4.98
C GLY A 46 -10.81 -7.08 3.61
N LEU A 47 -10.88 -6.00 2.82
CA LEU A 47 -10.14 -5.90 1.56
C LEU A 47 -8.73 -5.27 1.72
N PRO A 48 -8.57 -4.06 2.30
CA PRO A 48 -7.29 -3.36 2.31
C PRO A 48 -6.16 -4.17 2.97
N GLY A 49 -4.99 -4.15 2.34
CA GLY A 49 -3.79 -4.86 2.83
C GLY A 49 -3.79 -6.36 2.59
N THR A 50 -4.92 -7.00 2.31
CA THR A 50 -4.95 -8.46 2.14
C THR A 50 -4.33 -8.95 0.82
N GLY A 51 -4.12 -8.04 -0.14
CA GLY A 51 -3.78 -8.37 -1.53
C GLY A 51 -4.96 -8.95 -2.31
N ALA A 52 -6.18 -8.81 -1.82
CA ALA A 52 -7.41 -9.20 -2.50
C ALA A 52 -7.98 -8.10 -3.42
N ILE A 53 -7.29 -6.96 -3.56
CA ILE A 53 -7.66 -5.90 -4.49
C ILE A 53 -6.78 -6.04 -5.73
N LEU A 54 -7.32 -5.74 -6.92
CA LEU A 54 -6.52 -5.59 -8.14
C LEU A 54 -5.33 -4.65 -7.89
N THR A 55 -4.18 -4.98 -8.46
CA THR A 55 -2.99 -4.12 -8.35
C THR A 55 -2.48 -3.67 -9.70
N ASP A 56 -1.93 -2.46 -9.76
CA ASP A 56 -1.29 -1.90 -10.95
C ASP A 56 0.24 -1.81 -10.74
N PRO A 57 1.08 -2.22 -11.72
CA PRO A 57 2.52 -2.05 -11.64
C PRO A 57 2.93 -0.57 -11.71
N ILE A 58 3.64 -0.10 -10.69
CA ILE A 58 4.25 1.25 -10.70
C ILE A 58 5.71 1.23 -11.14
N ALA A 59 6.35 0.06 -11.03
CA ALA A 59 7.70 -0.22 -11.48
C ALA A 59 7.87 -1.74 -11.53
N GLN A 60 8.97 -2.21 -12.10
CA GLN A 60 9.25 -3.63 -12.17
C GLN A 60 9.23 -4.31 -10.78
N GLY A 61 8.34 -5.30 -10.63
CA GLY A 61 8.14 -6.03 -9.38
C GLY A 61 7.57 -5.20 -8.23
N ARG A 62 7.00 -4.01 -8.49
CA ARG A 62 6.38 -3.13 -7.49
C ARG A 62 4.95 -2.80 -7.90
N TYR A 63 4.00 -3.11 -7.03
CA TYR A 63 2.58 -3.04 -7.30
C TYR A 63 1.84 -2.28 -6.20
N ARG A 64 0.79 -1.53 -6.56
CA ARG A 64 -0.10 -0.86 -5.61
C ARG A 64 -1.54 -1.26 -5.88
N ASP A 65 -2.37 -1.24 -4.83
CA ASP A 65 -3.82 -1.44 -4.98
C ASP A 65 -4.37 -0.42 -5.97
N ALA A 66 -5.22 -0.88 -6.88
CA ALA A 66 -5.77 -0.10 -7.98
C ALA A 66 -7.26 -0.42 -8.19
N ALA A 67 -7.97 0.51 -8.80
CA ALA A 67 -9.37 0.36 -9.15
C ALA A 67 -9.71 1.21 -10.36
N VAL A 68 -10.88 0.95 -10.95
CA VAL A 68 -11.39 1.75 -12.05
C VAL A 68 -12.37 2.77 -11.49
N LEU A 69 -12.10 4.05 -11.71
CA LEU A 69 -12.92 5.18 -11.26
C LEU A 69 -13.74 5.74 -12.42
N ASP A 70 -15.06 5.71 -12.27
CA ASP A 70 -16.01 6.50 -13.06
C ASP A 70 -16.19 7.85 -12.35
N ARG A 71 -15.58 8.90 -12.91
CA ARG A 71 -15.61 10.24 -12.30
C ARG A 71 -16.94 10.94 -12.48
N GLU A 72 -17.66 10.66 -13.57
CA GLU A 72 -18.95 11.29 -13.84
C GLU A 72 -19.98 10.84 -12.80
N ASN A 73 -20.01 9.54 -12.51
CA ASN A 73 -20.95 8.94 -11.57
C ASN A 73 -20.41 8.85 -10.14
N ASN A 74 -19.14 9.23 -9.91
CA ASN A 74 -18.43 9.09 -8.63
C ASN A 74 -18.50 7.65 -8.11
N LEU A 75 -18.21 6.68 -8.98
CA LEU A 75 -18.29 5.26 -8.68
C LEU A 75 -16.90 4.63 -8.81
N LEU A 76 -16.46 3.94 -7.77
CA LEU A 76 -15.21 3.19 -7.76
C LEU A 76 -15.50 1.71 -7.94
N CYS A 77 -15.03 1.12 -9.02
CA CYS A 77 -15.07 -0.31 -9.27
C CYS A 77 -13.78 -0.96 -8.77
N VAL A 78 -13.88 -1.66 -7.65
CA VAL A 78 -12.78 -2.40 -7.04
C VAL A 78 -12.89 -3.85 -7.48
N GLU A 79 -12.00 -4.29 -8.37
CA GLU A 79 -11.90 -5.69 -8.71
C GLU A 79 -11.27 -6.47 -7.56
N THR A 80 -11.94 -7.54 -7.14
CA THR A 80 -11.47 -8.39 -6.05
C THR A 80 -10.83 -9.65 -6.61
N THR A 81 -9.70 -10.04 -6.02
CA THR A 81 -8.98 -11.26 -6.36
C THR A 81 -9.05 -12.24 -5.20
N THR A 82 -9.32 -13.51 -5.47
CA THR A 82 -9.09 -14.58 -4.51
C THR A 82 -7.63 -15.03 -4.66
N PRO A 83 -6.76 -14.84 -3.67
CA PRO A 83 -5.40 -15.34 -3.73
C PRO A 83 -5.44 -16.87 -3.82
N VAL A 84 -5.15 -17.43 -4.99
CA VAL A 84 -5.12 -18.88 -5.23
C VAL A 84 -3.71 -19.45 -5.03
N SER A 85 -2.68 -18.60 -5.02
CA SER A 85 -1.30 -19.01 -4.81
C SER A 85 -0.40 -17.84 -4.40
N ARG A 86 0.87 -18.13 -4.12
CA ARG A 86 1.93 -17.11 -3.93
C ARG A 86 2.25 -16.29 -5.18
N LEU A 87 1.74 -16.70 -6.35
CA LEU A 87 2.02 -16.08 -7.66
C LEU A 87 0.82 -15.29 -8.20
N GLY A 88 -0.23 -15.11 -7.39
CA GLY A 88 -1.40 -14.31 -7.78
C GLY A 88 -2.74 -14.96 -7.44
N GLY A 89 -3.78 -14.14 -7.60
CA GLY A 89 -5.17 -14.49 -7.41
C GLY A 89 -5.94 -14.70 -8.71
N VAL A 90 -7.11 -15.33 -8.62
CA VAL A 90 -8.12 -15.31 -9.70
C VAL A 90 -9.09 -14.18 -9.39
N ILE A 91 -9.48 -13.39 -10.40
CA ILE A 91 -10.54 -12.40 -10.24
C ILE A 91 -11.79 -13.11 -9.74
N ALA A 92 -12.21 -12.76 -8.53
CA ALA A 92 -13.30 -13.40 -7.81
C ALA A 92 -14.61 -12.62 -7.94
N GLY A 93 -14.51 -11.32 -8.20
CA GLY A 93 -15.64 -10.43 -8.40
C GLY A 93 -15.21 -8.99 -8.58
N HIS A 94 -16.17 -8.08 -8.46
CA HIS A 94 -15.95 -6.65 -8.40
C HIS A 94 -16.97 -6.05 -7.45
N GLU A 95 -16.56 -5.01 -6.73
CA GLU A 95 -17.43 -4.22 -5.86
C GLU A 95 -17.54 -2.81 -6.42
N HIS A 96 -18.78 -2.29 -6.48
CA HIS A 96 -19.05 -0.93 -6.90
C HIS A 96 -19.31 -0.05 -5.67
N ILE A 97 -18.41 0.89 -5.44
CA ILE A 97 -18.38 1.71 -4.23
C ILE A 97 -18.72 3.15 -4.62
N ALA A 98 -19.85 3.63 -4.11
CA ALA A 98 -20.27 5.01 -4.32
C ALA A 98 -19.42 5.99 -3.50
N LEU A 99 -19.01 7.08 -4.15
CA LEU A 99 -18.13 8.09 -3.60
C LEU A 99 -18.80 9.47 -3.62
N VAL A 100 -18.35 10.34 -2.71
CA VAL A 100 -18.66 11.77 -2.73
C VAL A 100 -17.33 12.54 -2.74
N PRO A 101 -17.05 13.37 -3.75
CA PRO A 101 -15.81 14.14 -3.80
C PRO A 101 -15.74 15.11 -2.62
N VAL A 102 -14.58 15.18 -1.98
CA VAL A 102 -14.30 16.17 -0.93
C VAL A 102 -13.57 17.34 -1.60
N PRO A 103 -14.24 18.49 -1.82
CA PRO A 103 -13.56 19.68 -2.32
C PRO A 103 -12.59 20.20 -1.26
N ASP A 104 -11.39 20.61 -1.68
CA ASP A 104 -10.35 21.19 -0.82
C ASP A 104 -10.15 20.44 0.51
N PRO A 105 -9.70 19.17 0.47
CA PRO A 105 -9.59 18.35 1.66
C PRO A 105 -8.64 19.00 2.67
N VAL A 106 -9.16 19.32 3.85
CA VAL A 106 -8.37 19.83 4.97
C VAL A 106 -7.50 18.69 5.51
N ARG A 107 -6.19 18.94 5.61
CA ARG A 107 -5.24 18.01 6.24
C ARG A 107 -5.70 17.68 7.67
N PRO A 108 -5.83 16.40 8.04
CA PRO A 108 -6.17 16.02 9.40
C PRO A 108 -5.09 16.48 10.38
N SER A 109 -5.48 16.86 11.60
CA SER A 109 -4.55 17.33 12.63
C SER A 109 -4.96 16.87 14.03
N GLY A 110 -4.02 16.88 14.97
CA GLY A 110 -4.24 16.49 16.36
C GLY A 110 -4.84 15.09 16.47
N ASP A 111 -5.90 14.96 17.28
CA ASP A 111 -6.57 13.68 17.55
C ASP A 111 -7.14 13.01 16.30
N GLN A 112 -7.52 13.79 15.27
CA GLN A 112 -8.01 13.23 14.01
C GLN A 112 -6.88 12.51 13.26
N ALA A 113 -5.71 13.14 13.14
CA ALA A 113 -4.56 12.52 12.48
C ALA A 113 -4.09 11.28 13.25
N ALA A 114 -4.03 11.36 14.58
CA ALA A 114 -3.69 10.23 15.44
C ALA A 114 -4.65 9.04 15.26
N SER A 115 -5.97 9.31 15.16
CA SER A 115 -6.96 8.26 14.94
C SER A 115 -6.77 7.59 13.58
N LEU A 116 -6.55 8.37 12.51
CA LEU A 116 -6.32 7.82 11.16
C LEU A 116 -5.03 7.00 11.10
N TRP A 117 -3.97 7.38 11.82
CA TRP A 117 -2.77 6.57 11.92
C TRP A 117 -3.03 5.21 12.59
N VAL A 118 -3.81 5.18 13.66
CA VAL A 118 -4.21 3.92 14.31
C VAL A 118 -5.03 3.04 13.36
N GLU A 119 -5.87 3.62 12.51
CA GLU A 119 -6.57 2.85 11.47
C GLU A 119 -5.60 2.29 10.43
N PHE A 120 -4.67 3.12 9.94
CA PHE A 120 -3.67 2.70 8.96
C PHE A 120 -2.75 1.61 9.52
N GLU A 121 -2.36 1.68 10.80
CA GLU A 121 -1.56 0.65 11.47
C GLU A 121 -2.24 -0.72 11.45
N ARG A 122 -3.57 -0.77 11.62
CA ARG A 122 -4.34 -2.03 11.53
C ARG A 122 -4.31 -2.60 10.11
N ILE A 123 -4.46 -1.75 9.10
CA ILE A 123 -4.35 -2.16 7.69
C ILE A 123 -2.92 -2.64 7.39
N LEU A 124 -1.90 -1.94 7.87
CA LEU A 124 -0.50 -2.31 7.65
C LEU A 124 -0.12 -3.64 8.33
N VAL A 125 -0.62 -3.92 9.54
CA VAL A 125 -0.42 -5.24 10.16
C VAL A 125 -1.03 -6.34 9.30
N THR A 126 -2.27 -6.13 8.82
CA THR A 126 -2.93 -7.05 7.89
C THR A 126 -2.08 -7.24 6.62
N ALA A 127 -1.57 -6.15 6.06
CA ALA A 127 -0.70 -6.19 4.89
C ALA A 127 0.58 -6.98 5.12
N LEU A 128 1.23 -6.82 6.28
CA LEU A 128 2.43 -7.56 6.64
C LEU A 128 2.16 -9.06 6.71
N GLU A 129 1.07 -9.46 7.36
CA GLU A 129 0.69 -10.87 7.49
C GLU A 129 0.48 -11.51 6.11
N HIS A 130 -0.34 -10.88 5.27
CA HIS A 130 -0.69 -11.39 3.95
C HIS A 130 0.48 -11.35 2.95
N ALA A 131 1.25 -10.26 2.92
CA ALA A 131 2.41 -10.14 2.04
C ALA A 131 3.48 -11.20 2.37
N PHE A 132 3.74 -11.43 3.66
CA PHE A 132 4.74 -12.43 4.06
C PHE A 132 4.30 -13.87 3.77
N GLU A 133 2.99 -14.17 3.78
CA GLU A 133 2.48 -15.46 3.33
C GLU A 133 2.73 -15.70 1.82
N ARG A 134 2.66 -14.63 1.02
CA ARG A 134 2.97 -14.65 -0.41
C ARG A 134 4.48 -14.62 -0.71
N GLY A 135 5.30 -14.24 0.26
CA GLY A 135 6.75 -14.08 0.08
C GLY A 135 7.14 -12.73 -0.53
N GLU A 136 6.26 -11.74 -0.40
CA GLU A 136 6.46 -10.36 -0.80
C GLU A 136 7.16 -9.55 0.31
N LEU A 137 7.67 -8.38 -0.08
CA LEU A 137 8.08 -7.32 0.84
C LEU A 137 7.08 -6.17 0.72
N LEU A 138 7.02 -5.30 1.73
CA LEU A 138 6.25 -4.07 1.65
C LEU A 138 7.20 -2.88 1.57
N ILE A 139 6.84 -1.89 0.76
CA ILE A 139 7.36 -0.52 0.84
C ILE A 139 6.19 0.37 1.23
N VAL A 140 6.37 1.13 2.30
CA VAL A 140 5.37 2.08 2.80
C VAL A 140 5.94 3.48 2.67
N SER A 141 5.24 4.34 1.93
CA SER A 141 5.73 5.67 1.55
C SER A 141 4.59 6.68 1.49
N GLY A 142 4.91 7.94 1.19
CA GLY A 142 3.96 8.87 0.62
C GLY A 142 3.57 8.50 -0.83
N PRO A 143 2.84 9.37 -1.55
CA PRO A 143 2.34 9.08 -2.89
C PRO A 143 3.46 8.94 -3.93
N SER A 144 4.56 9.68 -3.76
CA SER A 144 5.73 9.59 -4.63
C SER A 144 6.48 8.27 -4.43
N ALA A 145 6.68 7.51 -5.52
CA ALA A 145 7.40 6.24 -5.50
C ALA A 145 8.90 6.38 -5.19
N ASP A 146 9.48 7.56 -5.46
CA ASP A 146 10.90 7.89 -5.21
C ASP A 146 11.12 8.67 -3.91
N GLY A 147 10.04 8.87 -3.12
CA GLY A 147 10.10 9.63 -1.87
C GLY A 147 10.63 8.83 -0.68
N PRO A 148 10.64 9.46 0.51
CA PRO A 148 10.87 8.79 1.78
C PRO A 148 10.02 7.54 1.96
N SER A 149 10.63 6.43 2.38
CA SER A 149 9.93 5.17 2.52
C SER A 149 10.51 4.28 3.61
N VAL A 150 9.66 3.38 4.12
CA VAL A 150 10.02 2.27 4.99
C VAL A 150 9.80 0.97 4.25
N MET A 151 10.87 0.20 4.05
CA MET A 151 10.80 -1.18 3.58
C MET A 151 10.58 -2.10 4.78
N LEU A 152 9.62 -3.01 4.66
CA LEU A 152 9.33 -4.07 5.63
C LEU A 152 9.46 -5.43 4.95
N GLY A 153 10.22 -6.33 5.57
CA GLY A 153 10.49 -7.64 5.01
C GLY A 153 10.62 -8.72 6.09
N ALA A 154 10.21 -9.94 5.77
CA ALA A 154 10.48 -11.11 6.59
C ALA A 154 11.55 -11.98 5.92
N MET A 155 12.51 -12.46 6.70
CA MET A 155 13.46 -13.47 6.26
C MET A 155 13.46 -14.66 7.21
N THR A 156 13.70 -15.86 6.68
CA THR A 156 13.95 -17.04 7.53
C THR A 156 15.44 -17.33 7.54
N ARG A 157 16.07 -17.28 8.72
CA ARG A 157 17.49 -17.60 8.92
C ARG A 157 17.64 -18.55 10.10
N HIS A 158 18.33 -19.67 9.90
CA HIS A 158 18.58 -20.68 10.94
C HIS A 158 17.31 -21.10 11.71
N LEU A 159 16.21 -21.38 10.98
CA LEU A 159 14.89 -21.75 11.53
C LEU A 159 14.17 -20.65 12.33
N ARG A 160 14.70 -19.42 12.37
CA ARG A 160 14.01 -18.26 12.94
C ARG A 160 13.51 -17.34 11.83
N ARG A 161 12.27 -16.87 11.95
CA ARG A 161 11.77 -15.77 11.14
C ARG A 161 12.21 -14.47 11.78
N ALA A 162 12.90 -13.63 11.03
CA ALA A 162 13.27 -12.28 11.43
C ALA A 162 12.47 -11.28 10.61
N LEU A 163 12.05 -10.21 11.27
CA LEU A 163 11.46 -9.02 10.65
C LEU A 163 12.56 -7.99 10.45
N ILE A 164 12.59 -7.39 9.26
CA ILE A 164 13.53 -6.34 8.88
C ILE A 164 12.70 -5.11 8.57
N LEU A 165 13.08 -3.99 9.18
CA LEU A 165 12.60 -2.67 8.80
C LEU A 165 13.80 -1.86 8.32
N SER A 166 13.63 -1.11 7.24
CA SER A 166 14.64 -0.18 6.77
C SER A 166 13.97 1.10 6.30
N ALA A 167 14.36 2.23 6.87
CA ALA A 167 13.85 3.54 6.48
C ALA A 167 14.92 4.33 5.72
N THR A 168 14.51 4.96 4.62
CA THR A 168 15.34 5.83 3.78
C THR A 168 14.51 7.05 3.35
N PRO A 169 14.91 8.29 3.69
CA PRO A 169 16.06 8.67 4.54
C PRO A 169 15.90 8.17 5.99
N ALA A 170 16.88 8.39 6.87
CA ALA A 170 16.69 8.09 8.29
C ALA A 170 15.59 8.99 8.90
N PRO A 171 14.57 8.45 9.59
CA PRO A 171 13.51 9.27 10.20
C PRO A 171 14.03 10.11 11.36
N SER A 172 13.57 11.35 11.46
CA SER A 172 13.85 12.23 12.62
C SER A 172 12.90 11.93 13.78
N ALA A 173 12.84 10.67 14.22
CA ALA A 173 11.85 10.21 15.20
C ALA A 173 12.46 9.33 16.31
N PRO A 174 12.07 9.50 17.59
CA PRO A 174 12.71 8.83 18.74
C PRO A 174 12.67 7.30 18.73
N MET A 175 11.72 6.73 17.99
CA MET A 175 11.60 5.27 17.89
C MET A 175 12.69 4.68 17.00
N TRP A 176 13.21 5.42 16.02
CA TRP A 176 14.23 4.91 15.11
C TRP A 176 15.64 5.08 15.70
N PRO A 177 16.53 4.09 15.53
CA PRO A 177 17.91 4.24 15.96
C PRO A 177 18.63 5.25 15.05
N ASP A 178 19.57 5.97 15.65
CA ASP A 178 20.45 6.88 14.92
C ASP A 178 21.12 6.15 13.74
N ALA A 179 21.24 6.86 12.62
CA ALA A 179 21.94 6.36 11.46
C ALA A 179 23.38 5.99 11.83
N ARG A 180 23.85 4.84 11.33
CA ARG A 180 25.23 4.42 11.55
C ARG A 180 26.18 5.33 10.78
N GLN A 181 27.41 5.48 11.29
CA GLN A 181 28.44 6.25 10.60
C GLN A 181 28.67 5.70 9.18
N GLY A 182 28.47 6.54 8.17
CA GLY A 182 28.56 6.16 6.75
C GLY A 182 27.26 5.63 6.11
N GLU A 183 26.18 5.49 6.89
CA GLU A 183 24.82 5.17 6.41
C GLU A 183 23.85 6.30 6.79
N GLU A 184 24.29 7.56 6.74
CA GLU A 184 23.54 8.73 7.24
C GLU A 184 22.15 8.88 6.61
N ASP A 185 21.93 8.29 5.44
CA ASP A 185 20.68 8.30 4.69
C ASP A 185 19.79 7.05 4.92
N ARG A 186 20.15 6.16 5.85
CA ARG A 186 19.37 4.95 6.12
C ARG A 186 19.55 4.44 7.54
N THR A 187 18.46 3.94 8.10
CA THR A 187 18.51 3.18 9.36
C THR A 187 17.71 1.89 9.24
N SER A 188 18.18 0.83 9.91
CA SER A 188 17.55 -0.49 9.83
C SER A 188 17.45 -1.17 11.18
N ILE A 189 16.35 -1.87 11.39
CA ILE A 189 16.04 -2.63 12.61
C ILE A 189 15.79 -4.08 12.20
N VAL A 190 16.34 -5.01 12.98
CA VAL A 190 16.07 -6.44 12.81
C VAL A 190 15.57 -6.98 14.15
N SER A 191 14.42 -7.65 14.12
CA SER A 191 13.80 -8.28 15.29
C SER A 191 13.34 -9.71 14.98
N ASP A 192 13.07 -10.49 16.01
CA ASP A 192 12.39 -11.78 15.83
C ASP A 192 10.95 -11.52 15.35
N SER A 193 10.49 -12.27 14.36
CA SER A 193 9.15 -12.12 13.79
C SER A 193 8.11 -12.80 14.69
N CYS A 194 7.30 -11.99 15.35
CA CYS A 194 6.11 -12.39 16.09
C CYS A 194 4.99 -11.36 15.88
N THR A 195 3.76 -11.66 16.31
CA THR A 195 2.60 -10.75 16.15
C THR A 195 2.84 -9.38 16.78
N ASP A 196 3.50 -9.33 17.94
CA ASP A 196 3.83 -8.05 18.59
C ASP A 196 4.85 -7.25 17.77
N ALA A 197 5.82 -7.92 17.13
CA ALA A 197 6.79 -7.28 16.26
C ALA A 197 6.13 -6.68 15.00
N LEU A 198 5.06 -7.29 14.46
CA LEU A 198 4.31 -6.71 13.33
C LEU A 198 3.60 -5.42 13.72
N ARG A 199 2.99 -5.39 14.91
CA ARG A 199 2.35 -4.17 15.45
C ARG A 199 3.39 -3.08 15.70
N GLU A 200 4.50 -3.43 16.33
CA GLU A 200 5.59 -2.48 16.57
C GLU A 200 6.15 -1.93 15.24
N ALA A 201 6.27 -2.78 14.22
CA ALA A 201 6.70 -2.37 12.90
C ALA A 201 5.74 -1.40 12.22
N ALA A 202 4.42 -1.60 12.37
CA ALA A 202 3.42 -0.68 11.87
C ALA A 202 3.53 0.70 12.54
N VAL A 203 3.62 0.75 13.87
CA VAL A 203 3.80 2.00 14.63
C VAL A 203 5.11 2.71 14.26
N ARG A 204 6.22 1.97 14.11
CA ARG A 204 7.50 2.53 13.65
C ARG A 204 7.38 3.15 12.26
N THR A 205 6.60 2.54 11.39
CA THR A 205 6.37 3.00 10.03
C THR A 205 5.55 4.28 10.01
N THR A 206 4.44 4.35 10.74
CA THR A 206 3.61 5.57 10.82
C THR A 206 4.36 6.74 11.45
N VAL A 207 5.16 6.47 12.49
CA VAL A 207 6.04 7.48 13.10
C VAL A 207 7.12 7.97 12.12
N ALA A 208 7.65 7.11 11.25
CA ALA A 208 8.58 7.53 10.21
C ALA A 208 7.90 8.45 9.19
N LEU A 209 6.74 8.02 8.67
CA LEU A 209 5.93 8.80 7.72
C LEU A 209 5.54 10.17 8.27
N ASP A 210 5.09 10.23 9.53
CA ASP A 210 4.72 11.49 10.20
C ASP A 210 5.92 12.44 10.32
N SER A 211 7.12 11.90 10.62
CA SER A 211 8.37 12.70 10.67
C SER A 211 8.80 13.25 9.30
N TRP A 212 8.31 12.66 8.22
CA TRP A 212 8.51 13.14 6.85
C TRP A 212 7.33 13.96 6.32
N GLU A 213 6.41 14.35 7.20
CA GLU A 213 5.22 15.15 6.88
C GLU A 213 4.25 14.49 5.88
N VAL A 214 4.32 13.15 5.76
CA VAL A 214 3.31 12.36 5.04
C VAL A 214 2.06 12.30 5.89
N GLU A 215 0.91 12.70 5.35
CA GLU A 215 -0.37 12.59 6.07
C GLU A 215 -0.96 11.17 5.94
N PRO A 216 -1.83 10.74 6.88
CA PRO A 216 -2.38 9.38 6.87
C PRO A 216 -3.06 8.97 5.55
N LEU A 217 -3.81 9.88 4.92
CA LEU A 217 -4.50 9.62 3.64
C LEU A 217 -3.54 9.59 2.44
N ASP A 218 -2.31 10.06 2.61
CA ASP A 218 -1.24 10.00 1.61
C ASP A 218 -0.32 8.80 1.81
N ALA A 219 -0.51 8.02 2.87
CA ALA A 219 0.26 6.81 3.11
C ALA A 219 -0.16 5.71 2.13
N VAL A 220 0.81 5.15 1.42
CA VAL A 220 0.60 4.14 0.38
C VAL A 220 1.40 2.89 0.70
N ILE A 221 0.76 1.73 0.55
CA ILE A 221 1.38 0.41 0.67
C ILE A 221 1.70 -0.07 -0.75
N THR A 222 2.97 -0.39 -0.99
CA THR A 222 3.46 -0.98 -2.24
C THR A 222 3.93 -2.39 -1.96
N TYR A 223 3.34 -3.36 -2.66
CA TYR A 223 3.74 -4.76 -2.61
C TYR A 223 4.91 -4.99 -3.55
N VAL A 224 5.96 -5.63 -3.05
CA VAL A 224 7.17 -5.91 -3.82
C VAL A 224 7.32 -7.41 -3.99
N VAL A 225 7.32 -7.87 -5.24
CA VAL A 225 7.57 -9.25 -5.63
C VAL A 225 9.08 -9.38 -5.90
N PRO A 226 9.89 -9.95 -4.99
CA PRO A 226 11.34 -9.81 -5.07
C PRO A 226 11.94 -10.47 -6.31
N ILE A 227 11.37 -11.59 -6.76
CA ILE A 227 11.87 -12.30 -7.95
C ILE A 227 11.70 -11.47 -9.22
N GLU A 228 10.63 -10.69 -9.33
CA GLU A 228 10.38 -9.80 -10.46
C GLU A 228 11.23 -8.54 -10.38
N ALA A 229 11.39 -7.98 -9.18
CA ALA A 229 12.23 -6.81 -8.94
C ALA A 229 13.73 -7.08 -9.17
N LEU A 230 14.17 -8.33 -9.03
CA LEU A 230 15.55 -8.77 -9.27
C LEU A 230 15.77 -9.34 -10.68
N ALA A 231 14.71 -9.56 -11.46
CA ALA A 231 14.83 -10.07 -12.81
C ALA A 231 15.49 -8.99 -13.68
N VAL A 232 16.80 -9.07 -13.87
CA VAL A 232 17.45 -8.41 -15.00
C VAL A 232 16.77 -8.95 -16.25
N GLU A 233 16.44 -8.11 -17.24
CA GLU A 233 16.09 -8.59 -18.59
C GLU A 233 17.24 -9.48 -19.05
N LEU A 234 17.07 -10.79 -18.90
CA LEU A 234 18.06 -11.72 -19.36
C LEU A 234 17.93 -11.75 -20.88
N PRO A 235 19.01 -11.46 -21.63
CA PRO A 235 18.97 -11.41 -23.08
C PRO A 235 18.91 -12.85 -23.58
N TRP A 236 17.74 -13.45 -23.54
CA TRP A 236 17.45 -14.62 -24.34
C TRP A 236 16.35 -14.21 -25.31
N THR A 237 16.77 -13.63 -26.42
CA THR A 237 15.96 -13.68 -27.62
C THR A 237 15.83 -15.16 -28.00
N ALA A 238 14.60 -15.60 -28.27
CA ALA A 238 14.29 -16.95 -28.74
C ALA A 238 14.94 -17.33 -30.09
N GLU A 239 15.87 -16.51 -30.60
CA GLU A 239 16.66 -16.76 -31.82
C GLU A 239 17.92 -17.59 -31.55
N ASP A 240 18.41 -17.70 -30.31
CA ASP A 240 19.59 -18.52 -30.00
C ASP A 240 19.28 -20.02 -29.80
N ALA A 241 18.01 -20.43 -29.97
CA ALA A 241 17.55 -21.80 -29.85
C ALA A 241 17.14 -22.45 -31.20
N ALA A 242 17.56 -21.87 -32.33
CA ALA A 242 17.30 -22.38 -33.68
C ALA A 242 18.57 -22.96 -34.34
#